data_AF-A0A1A8PCH9-F1
#
_entry.id   AF-A0A1A8PCH9-F1
#
_cell.length_a   1.000
_cell.length_b   1.000
_cell.length_c   1.000
_cell.angle_alpha   90.00
_cell.angle_beta   90.00
_cell.angle_gamma   90.00
#
_symmetry.space_group_name_H-M   'P 1'
#
loop_
_entity.id
_entity.type
_entity.pdbx_description
1 polymer ?
#
loop_
_entity_poly.entity_id
_entity_poly.type
_entity_poly.pdbx_seq_one_letter_code
_entity_poly.pdbx_strand_id
1 'polypeptide(L)'
;KPQYKKLGTTDWLRKNGFEKLWRSLEVELLKFQDVPHLGRQELIGRLHQEVTEEYVRRLLRTDVKLKDREQQQRAYTIVTQNAESLN
;
A
#
# COMPACT_ATOMS: atom_id res chain seq x y z
N LYS A 1 10.49 -2.46 7.00
CA LYS A 1 9.85 -3.19 5.89
C LYS A 1 10.37 -2.63 4.53
N PRO A 2 11.34 -3.27 3.86
CA PRO A 2 11.99 -2.75 2.64
C PRO A 2 11.04 -2.45 1.48
N GLN A 3 9.94 -3.17 1.38
CA GLN A 3 8.91 -3.05 0.35
C GLN A 3 8.13 -1.72 0.39
N TYR A 4 8.13 -1.00 1.51
CA TYR A 4 7.52 0.34 1.64
C TYR A 4 8.53 1.48 1.42
N LYS A 5 9.84 1.19 1.32
CA LYS A 5 10.89 2.22 1.23
C LYS A 5 10.76 3.12 0.00
N LYS A 6 10.14 2.61 -1.06
CA LYS A 6 9.93 3.36 -2.31
C LYS A 6 8.67 4.22 -2.29
N LEU A 7 7.74 3.99 -1.36
CA LEU A 7 6.50 4.76 -1.26
C LEU A 7 6.81 6.19 -0.80
N GLY A 8 6.12 7.17 -1.39
CA GLY A 8 6.38 8.59 -1.15
C GLY A 8 7.67 9.10 -1.81
N THR A 9 8.37 8.29 -2.61
CA THR A 9 9.57 8.68 -3.38
C THR A 9 9.26 8.87 -4.87
N THR A 10 10.18 9.44 -5.63
CA THR A 10 10.00 9.66 -7.07
C THR A 10 9.86 8.35 -7.84
N ASP A 11 10.43 7.25 -7.31
CA ASP A 11 10.27 5.90 -7.85
C ASP A 11 8.83 5.40 -7.76
N TRP A 12 8.11 5.78 -6.69
CA TRP A 12 6.70 5.43 -6.53
C TRP A 12 5.80 6.11 -7.56
N LEU A 13 6.09 7.34 -7.95
CA LEU A 13 5.37 8.02 -9.05
C LEU A 13 5.59 7.38 -10.43
N ARG A 14 6.66 6.59 -10.59
CA ARG A 14 7.05 5.99 -11.88
C ARG A 14 6.60 4.54 -12.03
N LYS A 15 6.42 3.80 -10.93
CA LYS A 15 6.03 2.39 -10.96
C LYS A 15 5.10 2.06 -9.79
N ASN A 16 4.06 1.28 -10.08
CA ASN A 16 3.12 0.77 -9.07
C ASN A 16 3.75 -0.37 -8.25
N GLY A 17 4.73 -0.05 -7.39
CA GLY A 17 5.36 -1.01 -6.48
C GLY A 17 4.40 -1.55 -5.41
N PHE A 18 3.27 -0.87 -5.20
CA PHE A 18 2.25 -1.22 -4.21
C PHE A 18 1.47 -2.47 -4.63
N GLU A 19 1.05 -2.57 -5.88
CA GLU A 19 0.28 -3.72 -6.37
C GLU A 19 1.05 -5.05 -6.22
N LYS A 20 2.37 -5.03 -6.44
CA LYS A 20 3.22 -6.21 -6.21
C LYS A 20 3.28 -6.60 -4.73
N LEU A 21 3.31 -5.61 -3.83
CA LEU A 21 3.27 -5.81 -2.39
C LEU A 21 1.92 -6.42 -1.98
N TRP A 22 0.82 -5.88 -2.51
CA TRP A 22 -0.52 -6.38 -2.26
C TRP A 22 -0.69 -7.85 -2.68
N ARG A 23 -0.36 -8.19 -3.93
CA ARG A 23 -0.44 -9.59 -4.41
C ARG A 23 0.41 -10.56 -3.58
N SER A 24 1.58 -10.12 -3.09
CA SER A 24 2.41 -10.97 -2.23
C SER A 24 1.76 -11.21 -0.86
N LEU A 25 1.03 -10.24 -0.33
CA LEU A 25 0.28 -10.40 0.92
C LEU A 25 -0.92 -11.32 0.73
N GLU A 26 -1.66 -11.21 -0.37
CA GLU A 26 -2.78 -12.11 -0.68
C GLU A 26 -2.34 -13.58 -0.73
N VAL A 27 -1.19 -13.86 -1.35
CA VAL A 27 -0.62 -15.22 -1.39
C VAL A 27 -0.24 -15.72 0.01
N GLU A 28 0.33 -14.88 0.86
CA GLU A 28 0.64 -15.26 2.24
C GLU A 28 -0.63 -15.50 3.08
N LEU A 29 -1.71 -14.74 2.84
CA LEU A 29 -3.00 -14.93 3.50
C LEU A 29 -3.63 -16.29 3.18
N LEU A 30 -3.37 -16.87 2.00
CA LEU A 30 -3.82 -18.23 1.66
C LEU A 30 -3.25 -19.31 2.59
N LYS A 31 -2.13 -19.05 3.25
CA LYS A 31 -1.53 -20.00 4.22
C LYS A 31 -2.31 -20.10 5.52
N PHE A 32 -3.21 -19.14 5.79
CA PHE A 32 -4.05 -19.12 6.99
C PHE A 32 -5.44 -19.74 6.71
N GLN A 33 -5.52 -20.62 5.70
CA GLN A 33 -6.76 -21.28 5.31
C GLN A 33 -7.37 -22.19 6.38
N ASP A 34 -6.57 -22.62 7.34
CA ASP A 34 -7.03 -23.50 8.43
C ASP A 34 -7.49 -22.71 9.67
N VAL A 35 -7.33 -21.39 9.68
CA VAL A 35 -7.76 -20.53 10.80
C VAL A 35 -9.28 -20.32 10.74
N PRO A 36 -10.03 -20.46 11.86
CA PRO A 36 -11.46 -20.18 11.88
C PRO A 36 -11.81 -18.80 11.31
N HIS A 37 -12.95 -18.69 10.63
CA HIS A 37 -13.35 -17.49 9.87
C HIS A 37 -13.20 -16.18 10.67
N LEU A 38 -13.67 -16.16 11.93
CA LEU A 38 -13.55 -14.99 12.82
C LEU A 38 -12.10 -14.59 13.08
N GLY A 39 -11.22 -15.54 13.41
CA GLY A 39 -9.80 -15.26 13.66
C GLY A 39 -9.08 -14.81 12.39
N ARG A 40 -9.50 -15.31 11.22
CA ARG A 40 -8.96 -14.88 9.93
C ARG A 40 -9.37 -13.46 9.56
N GLN A 41 -10.63 -13.10 9.77
CA GLN A 41 -11.09 -11.73 9.55
C GLN A 41 -10.36 -10.75 10.48
N GLU A 42 -10.14 -11.12 11.75
CA GLU A 42 -9.36 -10.31 12.67
C GLU A 42 -7.91 -10.14 12.21
N LEU A 43 -7.26 -11.23 11.77
CA LEU A 43 -5.90 -11.19 11.23
C LEU A 43 -5.80 -10.29 9.99
N ILE A 44 -6.73 -10.41 9.05
CA ILE A 44 -6.80 -9.58 7.85
C ILE A 44 -7.02 -8.12 8.22
N GLY A 45 -7.93 -7.83 9.16
CA GLY A 45 -8.18 -6.47 9.63
C GLY A 45 -6.94 -5.82 10.24
N ARG A 46 -6.20 -6.53 11.09
CA ARG A 46 -4.92 -6.05 11.65
C ARG A 46 -3.87 -5.82 10.57
N LEU A 47 -3.78 -6.72 9.58
CA LEU A 47 -2.88 -6.55 8.45
C LEU A 47 -3.21 -5.29 7.64
N HIS A 48 -4.48 -5.08 7.29
CA HIS A 48 -4.93 -3.89 6.55
C HIS A 48 -4.59 -2.62 7.34
N GLN A 49 -4.81 -2.61 8.65
CA GLN A 49 -4.46 -1.49 9.51
C GLN A 49 -2.96 -1.18 9.48
N GLU A 50 -2.09 -2.19 9.65
CA GLU A 50 -0.63 -2.00 9.60
C GLU A 50 -0.14 -1.52 8.23
N VAL A 51 -0.66 -2.09 7.15
CA VAL A 51 -0.29 -1.72 5.77
C VAL A 51 -0.70 -0.28 5.49
N THR A 52 -1.92 0.09 5.89
CA THR A 52 -2.47 1.44 5.71
C THR A 52 -1.69 2.47 6.51
N GLU A 53 -1.37 2.17 7.77
CA GLU A 53 -0.61 3.07 8.64
C GLU A 53 0.79 3.35 8.06
N GLU A 54 1.52 2.31 7.66
CA GLU A 54 2.86 2.50 7.05
C GLU A 54 2.76 3.19 5.69
N TYR A 55 1.72 2.89 4.89
CA TYR A 55 1.47 3.56 3.61
C TYR A 55 1.28 5.07 3.78
N VAL A 56 0.36 5.48 4.65
CA VAL A 56 0.09 6.90 4.94
C VAL A 56 1.32 7.58 5.54
N ARG A 57 1.99 6.94 6.51
CA ARG A 57 3.21 7.47 7.13
C ARG A 57 4.28 7.80 6.08
N ARG A 58 4.43 6.97 5.04
CA ARG A 58 5.40 7.19 3.96
C ARG A 58 5.03 8.35 3.06
N LEU A 59 3.74 8.49 2.73
CA LEU A 59 3.26 9.63 1.93
C LEU A 59 3.50 10.96 2.64
N LEU A 60 3.33 10.99 3.97
CA LEU A 60 3.50 12.20 4.77
C LEU A 60 4.95 12.65 4.95
N ARG A 61 5.95 11.78 4.73
CA ARG A 61 7.39 12.13 4.88
C ARG A 61 7.90 13.19 3.90
N THR A 62 7.10 13.56 2.90
CA THR A 62 7.41 14.66 1.97
C THR A 62 8.72 14.51 1.19
N ASP A 63 9.15 13.27 0.95
CA ASP A 63 10.36 12.95 0.17
C ASP A 63 10.23 13.32 -1.33
N VAL A 64 9.01 13.61 -1.79
CA VAL A 64 8.70 14.06 -3.17
C VAL A 64 8.04 15.43 -3.16
N LYS A 65 8.56 16.33 -3.99
CA LYS A 65 7.93 17.62 -4.30
C LYS A 65 7.13 17.51 -5.60
N LEU A 66 5.81 17.65 -5.51
CA LEU A 66 4.88 17.65 -6.65
C LEU A 66 4.78 19.07 -7.23
N LYS A 67 5.76 19.45 -8.06
CA LYS A 67 5.94 20.85 -8.50
C LYS A 67 4.99 21.29 -9.60
N ASP A 68 4.49 20.36 -10.39
CA ASP A 68 3.62 20.64 -11.53
C ASP A 68 2.32 19.82 -11.47
N ARG A 69 1.32 20.28 -12.22
CA ARG A 69 -0.02 19.69 -12.26
C ARG A 69 0.00 18.24 -12.72
N GLU A 70 0.90 17.88 -13.63
CA GLU A 70 0.98 16.53 -14.17
C GLU A 70 1.50 15.54 -13.12
N GLN A 71 2.50 15.93 -12.34
CA GLN A 71 2.98 15.18 -11.17
C GLN A 71 1.90 15.05 -10.10
N GLN A 72 1.16 16.13 -9.82
CA GLN A 72 0.05 16.10 -8.85
C GLN A 72 -1.06 15.15 -9.29
N GLN A 73 -1.44 15.20 -10.58
CA GLN A 73 -2.46 14.31 -11.12
C GLN A 73 -2.03 12.85 -11.10
N ARG A 74 -0.77 12.55 -11.46
CA ARG A 74 -0.21 11.20 -11.35
C ARG A 74 -0.20 10.70 -9.90
N ALA A 75 0.26 11.53 -8.97
CA ALA A 75 0.26 11.20 -7.55
C ALA A 75 -1.15 10.88 -7.06
N TYR A 76 -2.14 11.71 -7.42
CA TYR A 76 -3.55 11.47 -7.12
C TYR A 76 -4.02 10.11 -7.66
N THR A 77 -3.82 9.83 -8.95
CA THR A 77 -4.26 8.56 -9.56
C THR A 77 -3.63 7.35 -8.86
N ILE A 78 -2.33 7.40 -8.58
CA ILE A 78 -1.62 6.30 -7.90
C ILE A 78 -2.12 6.13 -6.46
N VAL A 79 -2.34 7.22 -5.72
CA VAL A 79 -2.85 7.13 -4.35
C VAL A 79 -4.24 6.52 -4.33
N THR A 80 -5.13 6.96 -5.24
CA THR A 80 -6.50 6.43 -5.36
C THR A 80 -6.49 4.94 -5.69
N GLN A 81 -5.71 4.51 -6.69
CA GLN A 81 -5.61 3.09 -7.06
C GLN A 81 -5.09 2.20 -5.92
N ASN A 82 -4.09 2.69 -5.17
CA ASN A 82 -3.57 1.96 -4.02
C ASN A 82 -4.59 1.88 -2.88
N ALA A 83 -5.37 2.95 -2.67
CA ALA A 83 -6.44 2.97 -1.67
C ALA A 83 -7.60 2.04 -2.04
N GLU A 84 -7.98 1.97 -3.32
CA GLU A 84 -8.98 1.01 -3.81
C GLU A 84 -8.52 -0.43 -3.62
N SER A 85 -7.21 -0.71 -3.75
CA SER A 85 -6.66 -2.04 -3.50
C SER A 85 -6.60 -2.41 -2.01
N LEU A 86 -6.78 -1.45 -1.09
CA LEU A 86 -6.77 -1.67 0.36
C LEU A 86 -8.17 -1.89 0.96
N ASN A 87 -9.23 -1.59 0.17
CA ASN A 87 -10.63 -1.81 0.51
C ASN A 87 -11.07 -3.22 0.14
#